data_AF-A0A0P4WHD9-F1
#
_entry.id   AF-A0A0P4WHD9-F1
#
_cell.length_a   1.000
_cell.length_b   1.000
_cell.length_c   1.000
_cell.angle_alpha   90.00
_cell.angle_beta   90.00
_cell.angle_gamma   90.00
#
_symmetry.space_group_name_H-M   'P 1'
#
loop_
_entity.id
_entity.type
_entity.pdbx_description
1 polymer ?
#
loop_
_entity_poly.entity_id
_entity_poly.type
_entity_poly.pdbx_seq_one_letter_code
_entity_poly.pdbx_strand_id
1 'polypeptide(L)'
;MKGAVLFSLMCVAAGAVVRAAEVLRPRGVPLSKASFYDPSRDFSCLDGSGTIPFSYVNDDYCDCQDGSDEPGTAACPNGFFHCTNAGHSPLTLPSSRVNDGVCDCCDASDEYASSANCVDVCRELGRAAREEAVKRREERLRGFQLRQAMIEDGHKRKKEAEGKIEDLKKEKEEADTLRTEKEDLKKAAEEPEKEALEKYRAAESEKKAQEQAQQKEKDEAEAREAFAHLDNNGDGVLTKEEMMSRQTFDTNRDGQVSEEEAKFYLQQEDTMSLETFIGTGWAMMRPVYLMDKRMFTPPSTTPPPQPEEELTPPPPVFDEEDPYMTDGELDDEEDEERYEEEEEEVEVEVVQA
;
A
#
# COMPACT_ATOMS: atom_id res chain seq x y z
N MET A 1 86.70 30.91 -25.12
CA MET A 1 86.89 29.54 -24.61
C MET A 1 86.79 29.57 -23.08
N LYS A 2 85.65 29.17 -22.52
CA LYS A 2 85.49 28.85 -21.11
C LYS A 2 84.67 27.56 -21.06
N GLY A 3 85.35 26.44 -20.80
CA GLY A 3 84.75 25.11 -20.78
C GLY A 3 84.03 24.87 -19.46
N ALA A 4 82.79 24.41 -19.54
CA ALA A 4 82.02 23.92 -18.39
C ALA A 4 82.41 22.46 -18.12
N VAL A 5 82.84 22.17 -16.90
CA VAL A 5 83.10 20.81 -16.42
C VAL A 5 81.80 20.30 -15.80
N LEU A 6 81.15 19.33 -16.44
CA LEU A 6 80.04 18.57 -15.86
C LEU A 6 80.60 17.51 -14.90
N PHE A 7 80.32 17.64 -13.62
CA PHE A 7 80.56 16.59 -12.62
C PHE A 7 79.39 15.61 -12.66
N SER A 8 79.59 14.45 -13.28
CA SER A 8 78.64 13.34 -13.27
C SER A 8 78.66 12.67 -11.90
N LEU A 9 77.65 12.93 -11.07
CA LEU A 9 77.45 12.26 -9.79
C LEU A 9 76.94 10.83 -10.06
N MET A 10 77.87 9.87 -10.09
CA MET A 10 77.53 8.45 -10.19
C MET A 10 77.14 7.94 -8.80
N CYS A 11 75.84 7.91 -8.50
CA CYS A 11 75.31 7.24 -7.32
C CYS A 11 75.52 5.73 -7.47
N VAL A 12 76.58 5.20 -6.85
CA VAL A 12 76.76 3.77 -6.62
C VAL A 12 75.71 3.37 -5.58
N ALA A 13 74.59 2.83 -6.04
CA ALA A 13 73.64 2.14 -5.17
C ALA A 13 74.35 0.90 -4.61
N ALA A 14 74.91 1.01 -3.41
CA ALA A 14 75.34 -0.14 -2.63
C ALA A 14 74.07 -0.93 -2.30
N GLY A 15 73.82 -1.99 -3.07
CA GLY A 15 72.75 -2.94 -2.79
C GLY A 15 72.98 -3.51 -1.39
N ALA A 16 72.16 -3.07 -0.44
CA ALA A 16 72.09 -3.72 0.86
C ALA A 16 71.61 -5.15 0.60
N VAL A 17 72.53 -6.11 0.74
CA VAL A 17 72.17 -7.53 0.80
C VAL A 17 71.36 -7.69 2.08
N VAL A 18 70.03 -7.67 1.96
CA VAL A 18 69.14 -8.12 3.05
C VAL A 18 69.39 -9.61 3.20
N ARG A 19 70.27 -9.98 4.12
CA ARG A 19 70.30 -11.35 4.62
C ARG A 19 69.02 -11.54 5.41
N ALA A 20 68.18 -12.48 4.98
CA ALA A 20 67.11 -12.98 5.83
C ALA A 20 67.77 -13.46 7.12
N ALA A 21 67.50 -12.78 8.23
CA ALA A 21 67.92 -13.24 9.54
C ALA A 21 66.98 -14.39 9.89
N GLU A 22 67.40 -15.63 9.62
CA GLU A 22 66.73 -16.80 10.16
C GLU A 22 66.92 -16.76 11.68
N VAL A 23 65.83 -16.54 12.41
CA VAL A 23 65.83 -16.66 13.86
C VAL A 23 65.99 -18.14 14.16
N LEU A 24 67.17 -18.52 14.68
CA LEU A 24 67.45 -19.87 15.13
C LEU A 24 66.45 -20.22 16.24
N ARG A 25 65.63 -21.24 16.00
CA ARG A 25 64.64 -21.76 16.92
C ARG A 25 64.52 -23.27 16.73
N PRO A 26 64.16 -24.04 17.78
CA PRO A 26 63.87 -25.45 17.61
C PRO A 26 62.73 -25.69 16.62
N ARG A 27 62.73 -26.88 16.00
CA ARG A 27 61.68 -27.30 15.09
C ARG A 27 60.31 -27.23 15.79
N GLY A 28 59.28 -26.83 15.05
CA GLY A 28 57.90 -26.80 15.53
C GLY A 28 57.57 -25.66 16.51
N VAL A 29 58.53 -24.79 16.83
CA VAL A 29 58.29 -23.58 17.65
C VAL A 29 57.85 -22.42 16.76
N PRO A 30 56.74 -21.71 17.01
CA PRO A 30 56.35 -20.50 16.27
C PRO A 30 57.26 -19.30 16.55
N LEU A 31 57.34 -18.35 15.61
CA LEU A 31 58.29 -17.23 15.70
C LEU A 31 58.03 -16.37 16.94
N SER A 32 56.76 -16.24 17.33
CA SER A 32 56.32 -15.55 18.55
C SER A 32 56.81 -16.20 19.84
N LYS A 33 57.17 -17.50 19.83
CA LYS A 33 57.66 -18.24 21.00
C LYS A 33 59.17 -18.50 20.96
N ALA A 34 59.88 -18.04 19.93
CA ALA A 34 61.31 -18.34 19.76
C ALA A 34 62.16 -17.90 20.96
N SER A 35 61.80 -16.80 21.63
CA SER A 35 62.52 -16.30 22.81
C SER A 35 62.48 -17.21 24.03
N PHE A 36 61.53 -18.14 24.12
CA PHE A 36 61.44 -19.09 25.23
C PHE A 36 62.41 -20.27 25.10
N TYR A 37 62.95 -20.50 23.90
CA TYR A 37 63.82 -21.63 23.59
C TYR A 37 65.25 -21.16 23.32
N ASP A 38 65.91 -20.65 24.36
CA ASP A 38 67.30 -20.23 24.32
C ASP A 38 68.25 -21.40 24.64
N PRO A 39 69.08 -21.88 23.69
CA PRO A 39 69.98 -23.02 23.90
C PRO A 39 71.09 -22.80 24.94
N SER A 40 71.27 -21.56 25.41
CA SER A 40 72.35 -21.19 26.34
C SER A 40 72.01 -21.43 27.82
N ARG A 41 70.75 -21.76 28.13
CA ARG A 41 70.22 -21.92 29.49
C ARG A 41 69.34 -23.17 29.59
N ASP A 42 69.05 -23.60 30.81
CA ASP A 42 68.04 -24.64 31.07
C ASP A 42 66.66 -24.16 30.61
N PHE A 43 65.85 -25.08 30.09
CA PHE A 43 64.51 -24.81 29.60
C PHE A 43 63.51 -24.92 30.75
N SER A 44 62.71 -23.88 30.95
CA SER A 44 61.58 -23.91 31.87
C SER A 44 60.31 -24.20 31.09
N CYS A 45 59.55 -25.23 31.50
CA CYS A 45 58.25 -25.55 30.91
C CYS A 45 57.35 -24.30 30.92
N LEU A 46 56.59 -24.06 29.86
CA LEU A 46 55.84 -22.81 29.69
C LEU A 46 54.68 -22.68 30.70
N ASP A 47 54.20 -23.80 31.24
CA ASP A 47 53.23 -23.87 32.33
C ASP A 47 53.84 -23.71 33.74
N GLY A 48 55.17 -23.68 33.85
CA GLY A 48 55.90 -23.61 35.11
C GLY A 48 55.98 -24.92 35.89
N SER A 49 55.65 -26.07 35.28
CA SER A 49 55.68 -27.40 35.91
C SER A 49 57.09 -27.86 36.34
N GLY A 50 58.14 -27.35 35.68
CA GLY A 50 59.53 -27.72 35.99
C GLY A 50 60.55 -26.96 35.15
N THR A 51 61.83 -27.24 35.42
CA THR A 51 62.96 -26.77 34.60
C THR A 51 63.84 -27.98 34.29
N ILE A 52 64.14 -28.16 33.01
CA ILE A 52 64.88 -29.29 32.46
C ILE A 52 66.11 -28.77 31.67
N PRO A 53 67.17 -29.58 31.50
CA PRO A 53 68.28 -29.21 30.64
C PRO A 53 67.79 -28.98 29.19
N PHE A 54 68.33 -28.00 28.47
CA PHE A 54 67.89 -27.73 27.09
C PHE A 54 68.06 -28.92 26.14
N SER A 55 68.94 -29.87 26.45
CA SER A 55 69.12 -31.10 25.68
C SER A 55 67.90 -32.03 25.70
N TYR A 56 66.95 -31.81 26.60
CA TYR A 56 65.70 -32.55 26.71
C TYR A 56 64.60 -31.91 25.84
N VAL A 57 64.88 -30.78 25.18
CA VAL A 57 63.94 -30.19 24.21
C VAL A 57 64.05 -30.93 22.88
N ASN A 58 62.94 -31.50 22.41
CA ASN A 58 62.85 -32.35 21.23
C ASN A 58 63.72 -33.61 21.32
N ASP A 59 63.72 -34.26 22.48
CA ASP A 59 64.46 -35.51 22.70
C ASP A 59 63.60 -36.78 22.52
N ASP A 60 62.35 -36.61 22.07
CA ASP A 60 61.35 -37.66 21.86
C ASP A 60 60.85 -38.30 23.18
N TYR A 61 60.96 -37.57 24.29
CA TYR A 61 60.38 -37.90 25.59
C TYR A 61 59.58 -36.72 26.15
N CYS A 62 58.49 -37.00 26.86
CA CYS A 62 57.61 -35.96 27.39
C CYS A 62 57.89 -35.70 28.88
N ASP A 63 58.63 -34.64 29.18
CA ASP A 63 59.01 -34.18 30.51
C ASP A 63 58.11 -33.05 31.05
N CYS A 64 57.61 -32.16 30.18
CA CYS A 64 56.72 -31.08 30.59
C CYS A 64 55.24 -31.50 30.54
N GLN A 65 54.47 -31.13 31.55
CA GLN A 65 53.04 -31.48 31.62
C GLN A 65 52.20 -30.81 30.53
N ASP A 66 52.65 -29.66 30.01
CA ASP A 66 52.05 -28.93 28.90
C ASP A 66 52.60 -29.30 27.51
N GLY A 67 53.60 -30.20 27.45
CA GLY A 67 54.28 -30.62 26.23
C GLY A 67 55.10 -29.54 25.54
N SER A 68 55.50 -28.50 26.26
CA SER A 68 56.29 -27.40 25.70
C SER A 68 57.75 -27.74 25.41
N ASP A 69 58.27 -28.81 25.98
CA ASP A 69 59.57 -29.42 25.70
C ASP A 69 59.64 -30.11 24.35
N GLU A 70 58.51 -30.63 23.84
CA GLU A 70 58.44 -31.41 22.60
C GLU A 70 57.65 -30.70 21.46
N PRO A 71 58.01 -29.46 21.06
CA PRO A 71 57.32 -28.74 19.98
C PRO A 71 57.57 -29.36 18.59
N GLY A 72 58.62 -30.15 18.42
CA GLY A 72 59.14 -30.69 17.17
C GLY A 72 59.00 -32.20 17.01
N THR A 73 58.42 -32.91 17.99
CA THR A 73 58.24 -34.37 18.01
C THR A 73 56.78 -34.73 18.34
N ALA A 74 56.49 -36.04 18.35
CA ALA A 74 55.18 -36.60 18.68
C ALA A 74 55.09 -37.12 20.14
N ALA A 75 56.10 -36.89 20.97
CA ALA A 75 56.22 -37.54 22.27
C ALA A 75 55.16 -37.09 23.30
N CYS A 76 54.73 -35.83 23.23
CA CYS A 76 53.70 -35.30 24.14
C CYS A 76 52.28 -35.36 23.56
N PRO A 77 51.28 -35.89 24.30
CA PRO A 77 49.92 -36.07 23.81
C PRO A 77 49.13 -34.75 23.63
N ASN A 78 49.52 -33.70 24.34
CA ASN A 78 48.94 -32.36 24.30
C ASN A 78 49.85 -31.32 23.61
N GLY A 79 50.92 -31.78 22.94
CA GLY A 79 51.84 -30.94 22.21
C GLY A 79 51.25 -30.40 20.90
N PHE A 80 51.86 -29.33 20.41
CA PHE A 80 51.53 -28.72 19.13
C PHE A 80 52.78 -28.44 18.31
N PHE A 81 52.74 -28.84 17.04
CA PHE A 81 53.79 -28.60 16.05
C PHE A 81 53.44 -27.42 15.15
N HIS A 82 54.37 -26.48 14.98
CA HIS A 82 54.17 -25.34 14.09
C HIS A 82 54.88 -25.49 12.74
N CYS A 83 54.10 -25.65 11.68
CA CYS A 83 54.57 -25.51 10.30
C CYS A 83 54.83 -24.03 10.00
N THR A 84 56.02 -23.72 9.50
CA THR A 84 56.34 -22.33 9.13
C THR A 84 55.69 -21.95 7.82
N ASN A 85 55.55 -22.91 6.90
CA ASN A 85 54.92 -22.78 5.60
C ASN A 85 55.40 -21.54 4.85
N ALA A 86 56.72 -21.35 4.76
CA ALA A 86 57.31 -20.13 4.23
C ALA A 86 56.82 -19.85 2.79
N GLY A 87 56.21 -18.68 2.59
CA GLY A 87 55.60 -18.29 1.31
C GLY A 87 54.09 -18.58 1.21
N HIS A 88 53.52 -19.27 2.20
CA HIS A 88 52.09 -19.47 2.45
C HIS A 88 51.73 -19.09 3.90
N SER A 89 50.54 -19.51 4.37
CA SER A 89 50.09 -19.28 5.75
C SER A 89 50.64 -20.35 6.70
N PRO A 90 51.15 -19.95 7.89
CA PRO A 90 51.59 -20.89 8.91
C PRO A 90 50.42 -21.75 9.40
N LEU A 91 50.74 -22.96 9.83
CA LEU A 91 49.77 -23.93 10.33
C LEU A 91 50.27 -24.54 11.63
N THR A 92 49.37 -24.79 12.57
CA THR A 92 49.69 -25.50 13.80
C THR A 92 48.95 -26.83 13.80
N LEU A 93 49.69 -27.90 14.02
CA LEU A 93 49.21 -29.28 14.03
C LEU A 93 49.31 -29.85 15.44
N PRO A 94 48.48 -30.83 15.81
CA PRO A 94 48.71 -31.62 17.02
C PRO A 94 49.99 -32.46 16.87
N SER A 95 50.76 -32.63 17.94
CA SER A 95 52.02 -33.39 17.93
C SER A 95 51.85 -34.83 17.43
N SER A 96 50.66 -35.43 17.55
CA SER A 96 50.36 -36.77 17.04
C SER A 96 50.52 -36.94 15.53
N ARG A 97 50.58 -35.84 14.77
CA ARG A 97 50.76 -35.83 13.31
C ARG A 97 52.21 -35.59 12.88
N VAL A 98 53.14 -35.58 13.82
CA VAL A 98 54.56 -35.44 13.51
C VAL A 98 55.13 -36.83 13.28
N ASN A 99 55.68 -37.07 12.08
CA ASN A 99 56.23 -38.35 11.65
C ASN A 99 55.22 -39.51 11.66
N ASP A 100 53.94 -39.25 11.37
CA ASP A 100 52.90 -40.28 11.32
C ASP A 100 52.76 -40.94 9.93
N GLY A 101 53.53 -40.46 8.95
CA GLY A 101 53.54 -40.91 7.56
C GLY A 101 52.60 -40.13 6.64
N VAL A 102 51.95 -39.07 7.12
CA VAL A 102 51.03 -38.21 6.36
C VAL A 102 51.63 -36.80 6.21
N CYS A 103 51.60 -36.25 4.99
CA CYS A 103 52.09 -34.90 4.75
C CYS A 103 50.99 -33.86 5.03
N ASP A 104 50.98 -33.26 6.20
CA ASP A 104 50.04 -32.21 6.62
C ASP A 104 50.60 -30.79 6.38
N CYS A 105 51.88 -30.55 6.66
CA CYS A 105 52.49 -29.25 6.38
C CYS A 105 52.80 -29.09 4.88
N CYS A 106 52.52 -27.92 4.29
CA CYS A 106 52.90 -27.69 2.88
C CYS A 106 54.41 -27.60 2.68
N ASP A 107 55.18 -27.33 3.75
CA ASP A 107 56.65 -27.25 3.73
C ASP A 107 57.29 -28.60 4.07
N ALA A 108 56.49 -29.67 4.26
CA ALA A 108 56.93 -31.01 4.62
C ALA A 108 57.74 -31.08 5.93
N SER A 109 57.59 -30.10 6.82
CA SER A 109 58.41 -29.99 8.04
C SER A 109 58.01 -30.96 9.16
N ASP A 110 56.79 -31.49 9.10
CA ASP A 110 56.17 -32.50 9.95
C ASP A 110 56.77 -33.89 9.76
N GLU A 111 57.01 -34.31 8.51
CA GLU A 111 57.47 -35.65 8.16
C GLU A 111 58.98 -35.70 7.86
N TYR A 112 59.79 -35.35 8.86
CA TYR A 112 61.24 -35.25 8.70
C TYR A 112 62.01 -36.54 8.99
N ALA A 113 61.39 -37.48 9.72
CA ALA A 113 61.98 -38.74 10.14
C ALA A 113 61.12 -39.98 9.76
N SER A 114 60.02 -39.78 9.02
CA SER A 114 59.20 -40.87 8.50
C SER A 114 59.65 -41.35 7.12
N SER A 115 59.03 -42.42 6.62
CA SER A 115 59.25 -42.94 5.26
C SER A 115 58.42 -42.23 4.18
N ALA A 116 57.64 -41.21 4.56
CA ALA A 116 56.82 -40.45 3.63
C ALA A 116 57.68 -39.57 2.71
N ASN A 117 57.28 -39.45 1.45
CA ASN A 117 57.98 -38.60 0.47
C ASN A 117 57.23 -37.27 0.30
N CYS A 118 57.32 -36.42 1.32
CA CYS A 118 56.67 -35.11 1.34
C CYS A 118 57.50 -34.08 0.55
N VAL A 119 56.83 -33.18 -0.16
CA VAL A 119 57.46 -32.17 -1.03
C VAL A 119 56.95 -30.78 -0.65
N ASP A 120 57.86 -29.80 -0.57
CA ASP A 120 57.50 -28.40 -0.32
C ASP A 120 56.73 -27.81 -1.51
N VAL A 121 55.44 -27.55 -1.30
CA VAL A 121 54.52 -26.91 -2.27
C VAL A 121 54.00 -25.56 -1.79
N CYS A 122 54.52 -25.02 -0.68
CA CYS A 122 54.01 -23.79 -0.07
C CYS A 122 54.06 -22.58 -1.01
N ARG A 123 55.09 -22.48 -1.86
CA ARG A 123 55.21 -21.35 -2.79
C ARG A 123 54.10 -21.30 -3.83
N GLU A 124 53.66 -22.46 -4.30
CA GLU A 124 52.59 -22.58 -5.29
C GLU A 124 51.23 -22.30 -4.66
N LEU A 125 50.95 -22.92 -3.50
CA LEU A 125 49.74 -22.66 -2.72
C LEU A 125 49.63 -21.19 -2.30
N GLY A 126 50.75 -20.60 -1.86
CA GLY A 126 50.82 -19.19 -1.52
C GLY A 126 50.56 -18.27 -2.71
N ARG A 127 51.02 -18.62 -3.91
CA ARG A 127 50.71 -17.85 -5.13
C ARG A 127 49.22 -17.90 -5.44
N ALA A 128 48.64 -19.10 -5.46
CA ALA A 128 47.22 -19.29 -5.72
C ALA A 128 46.35 -18.52 -4.71
N ALA A 129 46.67 -18.62 -3.42
CA ALA A 129 45.95 -17.91 -2.36
C ALA A 129 46.02 -16.38 -2.49
N ARG A 130 47.16 -15.83 -2.92
CA ARG A 130 47.31 -14.38 -3.18
C ARG A 130 46.49 -13.94 -4.38
N GLU A 131 46.50 -14.69 -5.47
CA GLU A 131 45.69 -14.39 -6.66
C GLU A 131 44.19 -14.42 -6.32
N GLU A 132 43.75 -15.41 -5.54
CA GLU A 132 42.37 -15.48 -5.06
C GLU A 132 42.02 -14.32 -4.11
N ALA A 133 42.91 -13.95 -3.20
CA ALA A 133 42.71 -12.81 -2.32
C ALA A 133 42.60 -11.48 -3.08
N VAL A 134 43.35 -11.31 -4.18
CA VAL A 134 43.22 -10.14 -5.06
C VAL A 134 41.82 -10.13 -5.71
N LYS A 135 41.37 -11.25 -6.28
CA LYS A 135 40.02 -11.35 -6.87
C LYS A 135 38.92 -11.01 -5.86
N ARG A 136 38.98 -11.60 -4.66
CA ARG A 136 38.02 -11.32 -3.58
C ARG A 136 38.06 -9.87 -3.12
N ARG A 137 39.23 -9.24 -3.10
CA ARG A 137 39.38 -7.81 -2.78
C ARG A 137 38.71 -6.93 -3.85
N GLU A 138 38.92 -7.22 -5.12
CA GLU A 138 38.30 -6.48 -6.22
C GLU A 138 36.78 -6.59 -6.19
N GLU A 139 36.23 -7.79 -5.97
CA GLU A 139 34.80 -8.00 -5.82
C GLU A 139 34.22 -7.23 -4.64
N ARG A 140 34.90 -7.26 -3.48
CA ARG A 140 34.51 -6.47 -2.31
C ARG A 140 34.53 -4.97 -2.59
N LEU A 141 35.55 -4.48 -3.30
CA LEU A 141 35.65 -3.06 -3.64
C LEU A 141 34.53 -2.64 -4.59
N ARG A 142 34.19 -3.47 -5.59
CA ARG A 142 33.04 -3.23 -6.48
C ARG A 142 31.73 -3.19 -5.70
N GLY A 143 31.53 -4.15 -4.79
CA GLY A 143 30.36 -4.17 -3.90
C GLY A 143 30.26 -2.94 -3.01
N PHE A 144 31.39 -2.49 -2.44
CA PHE A 144 31.45 -1.28 -1.64
C PHE A 144 31.10 -0.02 -2.45
N GLN A 145 31.65 0.13 -3.65
CA GLN A 145 31.34 1.26 -4.54
C GLN A 145 29.86 1.30 -4.94
N LEU A 146 29.28 0.13 -5.24
CA LEU A 146 27.85 0.03 -5.56
C LEU A 146 26.98 0.42 -4.36
N ARG A 147 27.31 -0.07 -3.16
CA ARG A 147 26.61 0.30 -1.93
C ARG A 147 26.66 1.81 -1.68
N GLN A 148 27.83 2.43 -1.85
CA GLN A 148 27.96 3.89 -1.71
C GLN A 148 27.06 4.64 -2.69
N ALA A 149 27.06 4.27 -3.96
CA ALA A 149 26.19 4.88 -4.97
C ALA A 149 24.69 4.70 -4.63
N MET A 150 24.28 3.54 -4.11
CA MET A 150 22.90 3.29 -3.68
C MET A 150 22.51 4.15 -2.46
N ILE A 151 23.43 4.35 -1.51
CA ILE A 151 23.21 5.23 -0.36
C ILE A 151 22.99 6.66 -0.82
N GLU A 152 23.85 7.17 -1.71
CA GLU A 152 23.72 8.51 -2.28
C GLU A 152 22.39 8.70 -3.04
N ASP A 153 22.02 7.74 -3.90
CA ASP A 153 20.74 7.78 -4.63
C ASP A 153 19.54 7.71 -3.67
N GLY A 154 19.63 6.86 -2.64
CA GLY A 154 18.63 6.75 -1.58
C GLY A 154 18.42 8.07 -0.83
N HIS A 155 19.50 8.73 -0.40
CA HIS A 155 19.43 10.05 0.24
C HIS A 155 18.81 11.10 -0.68
N LYS A 156 19.17 11.10 -1.96
CA LYS A 156 18.61 12.03 -2.95
C LYS A 156 17.10 11.84 -3.11
N ARG A 157 16.65 10.60 -3.32
CA ARG A 157 15.23 10.27 -3.47
C ARG A 157 14.42 10.58 -2.21
N LYS A 158 14.98 10.30 -1.02
CA LYS A 158 14.36 10.67 0.25
C LYS A 158 14.11 12.18 0.33
N LYS A 159 15.14 12.98 0.03
CA LYS A 159 15.03 14.44 0.02
C LYS A 159 14.02 14.95 -1.02
N GLU A 160 13.98 14.36 -2.21
CA GLU A 160 12.98 14.69 -3.23
C GLU A 160 11.55 14.35 -2.79
N ALA A 161 11.36 13.19 -2.13
CA ALA A 161 10.07 12.78 -1.60
C ALA A 161 9.62 13.68 -0.44
N GLU A 162 10.52 14.03 0.48
CA GLU A 162 10.25 14.97 1.58
C GLU A 162 9.81 16.34 1.04
N GLY A 163 10.48 16.86 0.01
CA GLY A 163 10.09 18.10 -0.66
C GLY A 163 8.68 18.02 -1.27
N LYS A 164 8.38 16.93 -1.99
CA LYS A 164 7.03 16.72 -2.56
C LYS A 164 5.96 16.62 -1.48
N ILE A 165 6.25 15.98 -0.35
CA ILE A 165 5.33 15.88 0.78
C ILE A 165 5.04 17.28 1.36
N GLU A 166 6.07 18.13 1.48
CA GLU A 166 5.87 19.51 1.94
C GLU A 166 5.01 20.34 0.97
N ASP A 167 5.27 20.22 -0.33
CA ASP A 167 4.51 20.92 -1.37
C ASP A 167 3.05 20.45 -1.40
N LEU A 168 2.81 19.13 -1.38
CA LEU A 168 1.45 18.57 -1.33
C LEU A 168 0.70 18.94 -0.04
N LYS A 169 1.39 19.08 1.09
CA LYS A 169 0.77 19.57 2.34
C LYS A 169 0.27 21.01 2.18
N LYS A 170 1.06 21.89 1.57
CA LYS A 170 0.66 23.28 1.30
C LYS A 170 -0.52 23.32 0.33
N GLU A 171 -0.45 22.57 -0.76
CA GLU A 171 -1.54 22.48 -1.74
C GLU A 171 -2.83 21.95 -1.12
N LYS A 172 -2.73 20.94 -0.24
CA LYS A 172 -3.87 20.42 0.50
C LYS A 172 -4.49 21.48 1.42
N GLU A 173 -3.67 22.21 2.18
CA GLU A 173 -4.15 23.28 3.06
C GLU A 173 -4.86 24.38 2.26
N GLU A 174 -4.28 24.82 1.15
CA GLU A 174 -4.90 25.78 0.23
C GLU A 174 -6.22 25.25 -0.33
N ALA A 175 -6.26 24.01 -0.80
CA ALA A 175 -7.47 23.38 -1.31
C ALA A 175 -8.56 23.22 -0.25
N ASP A 176 -8.20 22.84 0.98
CA ASP A 176 -9.14 22.73 2.11
C ASP A 176 -9.73 24.11 2.47
N THR A 177 -8.92 25.16 2.51
CA THR A 177 -9.44 26.53 2.76
C THR A 177 -10.40 26.99 1.66
N LEU A 178 -10.04 26.78 0.39
CA LEU A 178 -10.91 27.10 -0.74
C LEU A 178 -12.20 26.28 -0.72
N ARG A 179 -12.14 24.99 -0.35
CA ARG A 179 -13.34 24.16 -0.21
C ARG A 179 -14.28 24.77 0.83
N THR A 180 -13.76 25.11 2.02
CA THR A 180 -14.59 25.70 3.08
C THR A 180 -15.21 27.03 2.66
N GLU A 181 -14.44 27.90 2.00
CA GLU A 181 -14.96 29.18 1.49
C GLU A 181 -16.08 28.97 0.47
N LYS A 182 -15.89 28.02 -0.46
CA LYS A 182 -16.90 27.70 -1.49
C LYS A 182 -18.15 27.05 -0.90
N GLU A 183 -17.99 26.17 0.09
CA GLU A 183 -19.11 25.56 0.81
C GLU A 183 -19.93 26.61 1.56
N ASP A 184 -19.28 27.57 2.21
CA ASP A 184 -19.96 28.65 2.92
C ASP A 184 -20.68 29.61 1.95
N LEU A 185 -20.04 29.95 0.83
CA LEU A 185 -20.69 30.72 -0.24
C LEU A 185 -21.89 29.99 -0.85
N LYS A 186 -21.79 28.67 -1.04
CA LYS A 186 -22.89 27.84 -1.54
C LYS A 186 -24.07 27.88 -0.57
N LYS A 187 -23.83 27.63 0.72
CA LYS A 187 -24.89 27.70 1.75
C LYS A 187 -25.54 29.09 1.80
N ALA A 188 -24.74 30.15 1.78
CA ALA A 188 -25.24 31.52 1.79
C ALA A 188 -26.10 31.87 0.56
N ALA A 189 -25.85 31.23 -0.60
CA ALA A 189 -26.65 31.39 -1.81
C ALA A 189 -27.92 30.50 -1.80
N GLU A 190 -27.82 29.26 -1.32
CA GLU A 190 -28.93 28.29 -1.32
C GLU A 190 -29.99 28.59 -0.24
N GLU A 191 -29.60 29.13 0.92
CA GLU A 191 -30.54 29.48 2.00
C GLU A 191 -31.68 30.42 1.56
N PRO A 192 -31.41 31.59 0.95
CA PRO A 192 -32.47 32.50 0.51
C PRO A 192 -33.28 31.93 -0.65
N GLU A 193 -32.66 31.15 -1.55
CA GLU A 193 -33.37 30.47 -2.63
C GLU A 193 -34.35 29.43 -2.08
N LYS A 194 -33.89 28.61 -1.13
CA LYS A 194 -34.73 27.61 -0.47
C LYS A 194 -35.86 28.26 0.31
N GLU A 195 -35.59 29.34 1.06
CA GLU A 195 -36.63 30.09 1.78
C GLU A 195 -37.67 30.68 0.81
N ALA A 196 -37.22 31.25 -0.32
CA ALA A 196 -38.11 31.77 -1.36
C ALA A 196 -38.96 30.65 -2.00
N LEU A 197 -38.35 29.50 -2.26
CA LEU A 197 -39.03 28.34 -2.85
C LEU A 197 -40.07 27.73 -1.89
N GLU A 198 -39.76 27.65 -0.59
CA GLU A 198 -40.70 27.18 0.43
C GLU A 198 -41.90 28.13 0.55
N LYS A 199 -41.66 29.45 0.56
CA LYS A 199 -42.75 30.45 0.55
C LYS A 199 -43.62 30.33 -0.70
N TYR A 200 -43.00 30.16 -1.87
CA TYR A 200 -43.73 29.98 -3.13
C TYR A 200 -44.58 28.70 -3.11
N ARG A 201 -44.00 27.57 -2.70
CA ARG A 201 -44.71 26.28 -2.60
C ARG A 201 -45.86 26.34 -1.59
N ALA A 202 -45.66 26.99 -0.45
CA ALA A 202 -46.73 27.20 0.53
C ALA A 202 -47.88 28.01 -0.08
N ALA A 203 -47.59 29.16 -0.70
CA ALA A 203 -48.60 29.99 -1.35
C ALA A 203 -49.34 29.26 -2.49
N GLU A 204 -48.61 28.47 -3.30
CA GLU A 204 -49.21 27.65 -4.36
C GLU A 204 -50.12 26.56 -3.79
N SER A 205 -49.70 25.89 -2.71
CA SER A 205 -50.50 24.87 -2.04
C SER A 205 -51.77 25.45 -1.41
N GLU A 206 -51.70 26.64 -0.81
CA GLU A 206 -52.85 27.36 -0.27
C GLU A 206 -53.82 27.76 -1.38
N LYS A 207 -53.29 28.32 -2.48
CA LYS A 207 -54.10 28.69 -3.65
C LYS A 207 -54.80 27.47 -4.24
N LYS A 208 -54.08 26.35 -4.41
CA LYS A 208 -54.64 25.11 -4.91
C LYS A 208 -55.69 24.53 -3.96
N ALA A 209 -55.46 24.61 -2.65
CA ALA A 209 -56.45 24.18 -1.65
C ALA A 209 -57.70 25.06 -1.68
N GLN A 210 -57.56 26.38 -1.87
CA GLN A 210 -58.69 27.29 -2.04
C GLN A 210 -59.46 27.00 -3.33
N GLU A 211 -58.76 26.81 -4.46
CA GLU A 211 -59.38 26.46 -5.74
C GLU A 211 -60.09 25.09 -5.65
N GLN A 212 -59.48 24.10 -5.02
CA GLN A 212 -60.10 22.79 -4.77
C GLN A 212 -61.30 22.89 -3.84
N ALA A 213 -61.25 23.71 -2.78
CA ALA A 213 -62.39 23.93 -1.89
C ALA A 213 -63.54 24.63 -2.61
N GLN A 214 -63.26 25.65 -3.42
CA GLN A 214 -64.25 26.32 -4.27
C GLN A 214 -64.83 25.37 -5.32
N GLN A 215 -64.00 24.52 -5.93
CA GLN A 215 -64.48 23.54 -6.89
C GLN A 215 -65.35 22.48 -6.23
N LYS A 216 -64.97 22.01 -5.03
CA LYS A 216 -65.77 21.08 -4.24
C LYS A 216 -67.11 21.71 -3.84
N GLU A 217 -67.13 22.96 -3.41
CA GLU A 217 -68.37 23.67 -3.09
C GLU A 217 -69.29 23.82 -4.31
N LYS A 218 -68.74 24.15 -5.48
CA LYS A 218 -69.48 24.18 -6.75
C LYS A 218 -70.01 22.79 -7.13
N ASP A 219 -69.19 21.76 -7.02
CA ASP A 219 -69.54 20.38 -7.35
C ASP A 219 -70.62 19.83 -6.41
N GLU A 220 -70.57 20.17 -5.12
CA GLU A 220 -71.62 19.83 -4.13
C GLU A 220 -72.91 20.60 -4.40
N ALA A 221 -72.83 21.88 -4.79
CA ALA A 221 -74.01 22.65 -5.19
C ALA A 221 -74.67 22.06 -6.47
N GLU A 222 -73.86 21.68 -7.46
CA GLU A 222 -74.31 21.00 -8.67
C GLU A 222 -74.93 19.63 -8.35
N ALA A 223 -74.32 18.86 -7.43
CA ALA A 223 -74.87 17.61 -6.93
C ALA A 223 -76.24 17.81 -6.26
N ARG A 224 -76.39 18.85 -5.43
CA ARG A 224 -77.66 19.15 -4.76
C ARG A 224 -78.74 19.57 -5.75
N GLU A 225 -78.41 20.41 -6.73
CA GLU A 225 -79.33 20.78 -7.81
C GLU A 225 -79.73 19.55 -8.63
N ALA A 226 -78.77 18.68 -8.95
CA ALA A 226 -79.02 17.46 -9.70
C ALA A 226 -79.87 16.45 -8.93
N PHE A 227 -79.61 16.26 -7.64
CA PHE A 227 -80.42 15.42 -6.77
C PHE A 227 -81.86 15.94 -6.72
N ALA A 228 -82.06 17.24 -6.48
CA ALA A 228 -83.39 17.85 -6.49
C ALA A 228 -84.08 17.75 -7.85
N HIS A 229 -83.31 17.73 -8.94
CA HIS A 229 -83.87 17.47 -10.27
C HIS A 229 -84.25 16.00 -10.46
N LEU A 230 -83.51 15.05 -9.89
CA LEU A 230 -83.72 13.60 -10.06
C LEU A 230 -84.80 13.04 -9.12
N ASP A 231 -84.95 13.63 -7.94
CA ASP A 231 -85.99 13.35 -6.95
C ASP A 231 -87.32 13.99 -7.39
N ASN A 232 -88.09 13.25 -8.20
CA ASN A 232 -89.33 13.74 -8.80
C ASN A 232 -90.49 13.78 -7.80
N ASN A 233 -90.47 12.93 -6.78
CA ASN A 233 -91.54 12.84 -5.79
C ASN A 233 -91.27 13.72 -4.54
N GLY A 234 -90.05 14.24 -4.40
CA GLY A 234 -89.61 15.17 -3.35
C GLY A 234 -89.48 14.53 -1.97
N ASP A 235 -89.33 13.21 -1.89
CA ASP A 235 -89.26 12.46 -0.63
C ASP A 235 -87.85 12.42 -0.02
N GLY A 236 -86.85 12.96 -0.73
CA GLY A 236 -85.47 13.06 -0.27
C GLY A 236 -84.65 11.78 -0.42
N VAL A 237 -85.16 10.77 -1.14
CA VAL A 237 -84.45 9.53 -1.46
C VAL A 237 -84.61 9.18 -2.94
N LEU A 238 -83.50 8.95 -3.64
CA LEU A 238 -83.57 8.45 -5.02
C LEU A 238 -83.88 6.96 -4.99
N THR A 239 -85.04 6.61 -5.53
CA THR A 239 -85.49 5.23 -5.66
C THR A 239 -85.16 4.67 -7.04
N LYS A 240 -85.03 3.35 -7.16
CA LYS A 240 -84.80 2.68 -8.46
C LYS A 240 -85.87 3.04 -9.49
N GLU A 241 -87.12 3.21 -9.06
CA GLU A 241 -88.24 3.58 -9.92
C GLU A 241 -88.05 4.99 -10.54
N GLU A 242 -87.44 5.92 -9.81
CA GLU A 242 -87.17 7.27 -10.30
C GLU A 242 -85.99 7.30 -11.27
N MET A 243 -84.95 6.49 -11.01
CA MET A 243 -83.82 6.32 -11.93
C MET A 243 -84.26 5.69 -13.26
N MET A 244 -85.15 4.69 -13.21
CA MET A 244 -85.70 4.03 -14.41
C MET A 244 -86.58 4.95 -15.28
N SER A 245 -87.14 6.00 -14.68
CA SER A 245 -88.01 6.95 -15.40
C SER A 245 -87.25 7.85 -16.38
N ARG A 246 -85.93 7.94 -16.25
CA ARG A 246 -85.09 8.82 -17.07
C ARG A 246 -84.14 8.01 -17.93
N GLN A 247 -84.34 8.11 -19.25
CA GLN A 247 -83.47 7.52 -20.28
C GLN A 247 -82.02 8.03 -20.21
N THR A 248 -81.74 9.05 -19.39
CA THR A 248 -80.40 9.63 -19.22
C THR A 248 -79.39 8.63 -18.67
N PHE A 249 -79.82 7.63 -17.89
CA PHE A 249 -78.94 6.62 -17.27
C PHE A 249 -78.85 5.31 -18.04
N ASP A 250 -79.36 5.28 -19.28
CA ASP A 250 -79.24 4.15 -20.20
C ASP A 250 -77.79 4.02 -20.69
N THR A 251 -77.11 2.96 -20.25
CA THR A 251 -75.68 2.77 -20.51
C THR A 251 -75.46 1.95 -21.78
N ASN A 252 -76.38 1.04 -22.10
CA ASN A 252 -76.31 0.16 -23.26
C ASN A 252 -76.96 0.77 -24.54
N ARG A 253 -77.59 1.96 -24.41
CA ARG A 253 -78.27 2.74 -25.45
C ARG A 253 -79.40 1.97 -26.14
N ASP A 254 -80.09 1.11 -25.41
CA ASP A 254 -81.22 0.34 -25.92
C ASP A 254 -82.58 1.08 -25.82
N GLY A 255 -82.57 2.28 -25.24
CA GLY A 255 -83.72 3.17 -25.09
C GLY A 255 -84.54 2.94 -23.80
N GLN A 256 -84.12 2.02 -22.92
CA GLN A 256 -84.74 1.77 -21.61
C GLN A 256 -83.66 1.61 -20.54
N VAL A 257 -83.90 2.13 -19.33
CA VAL A 257 -82.98 1.90 -18.20
C VAL A 257 -83.38 0.62 -17.49
N SER A 258 -82.51 -0.40 -17.51
CA SER A 258 -82.76 -1.68 -16.83
C SER A 258 -82.60 -1.57 -15.31
N GLU A 259 -83.15 -2.53 -14.54
CA GLU A 259 -83.01 -2.55 -13.07
C GLU A 259 -81.53 -2.62 -12.65
N GLU A 260 -80.72 -3.34 -13.41
CA GLU A 260 -79.29 -3.49 -13.20
C GLU A 260 -78.53 -2.18 -13.49
N GLU A 261 -78.97 -1.39 -14.46
CA GLU A 261 -78.40 -0.08 -14.78
C GLU A 261 -78.76 0.96 -13.72
N ALA A 262 -80.01 0.98 -13.25
CA ALA A 262 -80.43 1.84 -12.14
C ALA A 262 -79.65 1.50 -10.85
N LYS A 263 -79.51 0.21 -10.52
CA LYS A 263 -78.72 -0.26 -9.37
C LYS A 263 -77.23 0.03 -9.53
N PHE A 264 -76.69 0.03 -10.74
CA PHE A 264 -75.29 0.38 -10.97
C PHE A 264 -74.99 1.82 -10.50
N TYR A 265 -75.84 2.78 -10.85
CA TYR A 265 -75.69 4.17 -10.38
C TYR A 265 -76.02 4.33 -8.90
N LEU A 266 -76.95 3.53 -8.36
CA LEU A 266 -77.27 3.47 -6.92
C LEU A 266 -76.30 2.62 -6.09
N GLN A 267 -75.17 2.17 -6.64
CA GLN A 267 -74.14 1.36 -5.95
C GLN A 267 -74.65 0.02 -5.39
N GLN A 268 -75.49 -0.67 -6.17
CA GLN A 268 -76.12 -1.96 -5.83
C GLN A 268 -77.17 -1.89 -4.71
N GLU A 269 -77.52 -0.69 -4.22
CA GLU A 269 -78.61 -0.47 -3.28
C GLU A 269 -79.91 -0.07 -4.01
N ASP A 270 -81.05 -0.35 -3.37
CA ASP A 270 -82.38 -0.04 -3.94
C ASP A 270 -82.78 1.43 -3.73
N THR A 271 -82.13 2.14 -2.80
CA THR A 271 -82.38 3.55 -2.50
C THR A 271 -81.08 4.30 -2.18
N MET A 272 -81.03 5.59 -2.50
CA MET A 272 -79.88 6.45 -2.19
C MET A 272 -80.32 7.77 -1.58
N SER A 273 -79.83 8.07 -0.38
CA SER A 273 -80.09 9.35 0.30
C SER A 273 -79.23 10.47 -0.26
N LEU A 274 -79.62 11.73 -0.01
CA LEU A 274 -78.88 12.93 -0.44
C LEU A 274 -77.40 12.95 0.04
N GLU A 275 -77.12 12.48 1.25
CA GLU A 275 -75.76 12.44 1.81
C GLU A 275 -74.88 11.39 1.09
N THR A 276 -75.44 10.21 0.86
CA THR A 276 -74.77 9.14 0.09
C THR A 276 -74.61 9.52 -1.38
N PHE A 277 -75.59 10.23 -1.94
CA PHE A 277 -75.52 10.77 -3.29
C PHE A 277 -74.40 11.79 -3.44
N ILE A 278 -74.27 12.78 -2.57
CA ILE A 278 -73.19 13.77 -2.66
C ILE A 278 -71.82 13.12 -2.41
N GLY A 279 -71.73 12.18 -1.47
CA GLY A 279 -70.46 11.57 -1.06
C GLY A 279 -69.86 10.59 -2.08
N THR A 280 -70.69 9.76 -2.72
CA THR A 280 -70.20 8.69 -3.62
C THR A 280 -71.04 8.54 -4.90
N GLY A 281 -72.35 8.77 -4.85
CA GLY A 281 -73.24 8.60 -6.01
C GLY A 281 -73.01 9.60 -7.14
N TRP A 282 -72.77 10.86 -6.79
CA TRP A 282 -72.61 11.98 -7.72
C TRP A 282 -71.37 11.81 -8.59
N ALA A 283 -70.28 11.27 -8.08
CA ALA A 283 -69.07 11.00 -8.87
C ALA A 283 -69.34 10.09 -10.08
N MET A 284 -70.26 9.12 -9.93
CA MET A 284 -70.64 8.17 -10.98
C MET A 284 -71.72 8.73 -11.91
N MET A 285 -72.68 9.47 -11.35
CA MET A 285 -73.83 10.00 -12.10
C MET A 285 -73.53 11.32 -12.82
N ARG A 286 -72.57 12.11 -12.32
CA ARG A 286 -72.23 13.45 -12.83
C ARG A 286 -71.87 13.47 -14.32
N PRO A 287 -71.00 12.59 -14.86
CA PRO A 287 -70.64 12.62 -16.28
C PRO A 287 -71.84 12.42 -17.20
N VAL A 288 -72.72 11.49 -16.82
CA VAL A 288 -73.91 11.11 -17.61
C VAL A 288 -75.01 12.17 -17.48
N TYR A 289 -75.26 12.66 -16.26
CA TYR A 289 -76.20 13.74 -15.98
C TYR A 289 -75.81 15.04 -16.69
N LEU A 290 -74.52 15.40 -16.72
CA LEU A 290 -74.05 16.60 -17.41
C LEU A 290 -74.07 16.48 -18.92
N MET A 291 -73.86 15.28 -19.48
CA MET A 291 -74.03 15.06 -20.92
C MET A 291 -75.46 15.34 -21.36
N ASP A 292 -76.45 14.89 -20.60
CA ASP A 292 -77.86 15.20 -20.86
C ASP A 292 -78.19 16.69 -20.67
N LYS A 293 -77.73 17.30 -19.56
CA LYS A 293 -77.90 18.76 -19.31
C LYS A 293 -77.28 19.62 -20.42
N ARG A 294 -76.17 19.19 -21.03
CA ARG A 294 -75.52 19.87 -22.17
C ARG A 294 -76.24 19.62 -23.50
N MET A 295 -76.95 18.50 -23.68
CA MET A 295 -77.79 18.25 -24.87
C MET A 295 -79.03 19.14 -24.95
N PHE A 296 -79.44 19.75 -23.82
CA PHE A 296 -80.59 20.66 -23.73
C PHE A 296 -80.22 22.13 -23.44
N THR A 297 -79.14 22.62 -24.03
CA THR A 297 -78.89 24.08 -24.15
C THR A 297 -79.07 24.53 -25.60
N PRO A 298 -79.94 25.53 -25.91
CA PRO A 298 -80.02 26.07 -27.27
C PRO A 298 -78.65 26.70 -27.64
N PRO A 299 -78.25 26.69 -28.92
CA PRO A 299 -76.93 27.16 -29.33
C PRO A 299 -76.80 28.64 -28.96
N SER A 300 -75.94 28.95 -27.97
CA SER A 300 -75.49 30.32 -27.77
C SER A 300 -74.55 30.67 -28.91
N THR A 301 -75.03 31.55 -29.78
CA THR A 301 -74.28 32.19 -30.86
C THR A 301 -73.17 33.06 -30.29
N THR A 302 -71.99 32.48 -30.07
CA THR A 302 -70.74 33.25 -30.03
C THR A 302 -69.60 32.36 -30.54
N PRO A 303 -68.84 32.80 -31.56
CA PRO A 303 -67.83 31.97 -32.19
C PRO A 303 -66.67 31.69 -31.24
N PRO A 304 -66.05 30.50 -31.31
CA PRO A 304 -64.92 30.15 -30.46
C PRO A 304 -63.73 31.08 -30.74
N PRO A 305 -63.08 31.67 -29.71
CA PRO A 305 -61.81 32.34 -29.88
C PRO A 305 -60.75 31.31 -30.32
N GLN A 306 -59.98 31.71 -31.32
CA GLN A 306 -58.89 30.92 -31.89
C GLN A 306 -57.83 30.63 -30.81
N PRO A 307 -57.18 29.45 -30.83
CA PRO A 307 -55.99 29.21 -30.02
C PRO A 307 -54.88 30.13 -30.53
N GLU A 308 -54.48 31.10 -29.71
CA GLU A 308 -53.23 31.81 -29.90
C GLU A 308 -52.06 30.84 -29.67
N GLU A 309 -51.08 30.97 -30.55
CA GLU A 309 -49.82 30.22 -30.62
C GLU A 309 -49.00 30.49 -29.36
N GLU A 310 -49.14 29.63 -28.33
CA GLU A 310 -48.25 29.66 -27.18
C GLU A 310 -46.95 28.93 -27.53
N LEU A 311 -45.93 29.73 -27.80
CA LEU A 311 -44.54 29.35 -27.98
C LEU A 311 -44.09 28.43 -26.83
N THR A 312 -43.88 27.15 -27.15
CA THR A 312 -43.21 26.22 -26.24
C THR A 312 -41.75 26.64 -26.02
N PRO A 313 -41.31 26.92 -24.78
CA PRO A 313 -39.88 26.98 -24.48
C PRO A 313 -39.26 25.57 -24.54
N PRO A 314 -37.96 25.46 -24.86
CA PRO A 314 -37.30 24.20 -25.13
C PRO A 314 -37.16 23.30 -23.89
N PRO A 315 -37.03 21.98 -24.07
CA PRO A 315 -36.90 21.02 -22.97
C PRO A 315 -35.61 21.22 -22.17
N PRO A 316 -35.60 20.82 -20.88
CA PRO A 316 -34.40 20.86 -20.05
C PRO A 316 -33.33 19.93 -20.61
N VAL A 317 -32.12 20.47 -20.73
CA VAL A 317 -30.90 19.71 -21.02
C VAL A 317 -30.64 18.82 -19.80
N PHE A 318 -30.72 17.52 -20.01
CA PHE A 318 -30.26 16.50 -19.08
C PHE A 318 -28.78 16.30 -19.41
N ASP A 319 -27.88 16.88 -18.62
CA ASP A 319 -26.46 16.53 -18.72
C ASP A 319 -26.30 15.09 -18.26
N GLU A 320 -25.83 14.25 -19.17
CA GLU A 320 -25.48 12.86 -18.92
C GLU A 320 -24.40 12.79 -17.84
N GLU A 321 -24.73 12.10 -16.75
CA GLU A 321 -23.78 11.63 -15.77
C GLU A 321 -22.80 10.67 -16.43
N ASP A 322 -21.52 11.01 -16.27
CA ASP A 322 -20.33 10.26 -16.64
C ASP A 322 -20.21 8.97 -15.80
N PRO A 323 -20.23 7.75 -16.39
CA PRO A 323 -19.98 6.52 -15.65
C PRO A 323 -18.70 5.85 -16.15
N TYR A 324 -17.55 6.35 -15.69
CA TYR A 324 -16.29 5.60 -15.66
C TYR A 324 -15.63 5.70 -14.29
N MET A 325 -16.23 5.04 -13.30
CA MET A 325 -15.53 4.54 -12.12
C MET A 325 -15.20 3.06 -12.36
N THR A 326 -14.01 2.79 -12.87
CA THR A 326 -13.40 1.46 -12.78
C THR A 326 -12.81 1.28 -11.38
N ASP A 327 -13.48 0.43 -10.63
CA ASP A 327 -13.03 -0.35 -9.49
C ASP A 327 -11.72 -1.11 -9.79
N GLY A 328 -10.62 -0.57 -9.29
CA GLY A 328 -9.36 -1.29 -9.11
C GLY A 328 -9.19 -1.64 -7.64
N GLU A 329 -9.53 -2.88 -7.28
CA GLU A 329 -9.08 -3.52 -6.06
C GLU A 329 -7.54 -3.51 -6.01
N LEU A 330 -6.97 -2.83 -5.02
CA LEU A 330 -5.61 -3.06 -4.55
C LEU A 330 -5.73 -3.62 -3.13
N ASP A 331 -5.66 -4.94 -3.06
CA ASP A 331 -5.12 -5.69 -1.93
C ASP A 331 -3.68 -5.24 -1.76
N ASP A 332 -3.32 -4.69 -0.60
CA ASP A 332 -1.95 -4.71 -0.11
C ASP A 332 -2.00 -4.79 1.42
N GLU A 333 -1.60 -5.96 1.91
CA GLU A 333 -1.39 -6.31 3.31
C GLU A 333 -0.26 -5.42 3.87
N GLU A 334 -0.57 -4.57 4.86
CA GLU A 334 0.45 -3.91 5.68
C GLU A 334 0.90 -4.86 6.79
N ASP A 335 1.93 -5.66 6.48
CA ASP A 335 2.83 -6.25 7.47
C ASP A 335 3.93 -5.24 7.87
N GLU A 336 4.28 -5.34 9.14
CA GLU A 336 5.15 -4.48 9.95
C GLU A 336 6.56 -4.25 9.36
N GLU A 337 7.21 -3.12 9.68
CA GLU A 337 8.45 -3.16 10.46
C GLU A 337 8.95 -1.77 10.89
N ARG A 338 9.36 -1.74 12.16
CA ARG A 338 9.90 -0.62 12.92
C ARG A 338 11.37 -0.42 12.56
N TYR A 339 11.72 0.73 11.98
CA TYR A 339 13.12 1.10 11.76
C TYR A 339 13.72 1.66 13.06
N GLU A 340 14.65 0.92 13.67
CA GLU A 340 15.60 1.46 14.64
C GLU A 340 16.77 2.10 13.89
N GLU A 341 17.02 3.39 14.14
CA GLU A 341 18.17 4.13 13.64
C GLU A 341 19.42 3.75 14.45
N GLU A 342 20.34 2.97 13.86
CA GLU A 342 21.72 2.88 14.36
C GLU A 342 22.63 3.72 13.43
N GLU A 343 23.03 4.89 13.92
CA GLU A 343 24.12 5.70 13.37
C GLU A 343 25.45 5.04 13.77
N GLU A 344 26.04 4.21 12.91
CA GLU A 344 27.47 3.87 13.00
C GLU A 344 28.29 4.84 12.14
N GLU A 345 28.95 5.80 12.81
CA GLU A 345 30.05 6.56 12.23
C GLU A 345 31.24 5.62 11.95
N VAL A 346 31.43 5.24 10.68
CA VAL A 346 32.65 4.54 10.25
C VAL A 346 33.74 5.57 9.99
N GLU A 347 34.60 5.81 10.98
CA GLU A 347 35.88 6.50 10.81
C GLU A 347 36.77 5.71 9.84
N VAL A 348 37.00 6.26 8.66
CA VAL A 348 37.94 5.70 7.68
C VAL A 348 39.34 6.20 8.02
N GLU A 349 40.10 5.39 8.76
CA GLU A 349 41.53 5.61 8.96
C GLU A 349 42.28 5.35 7.65
N VAL A 350 42.63 6.43 6.95
CA VAL A 350 43.45 6.39 5.73
C VAL A 350 44.89 6.06 6.13
N VAL A 351 45.25 4.78 6.10
CA VAL A 351 46.65 4.36 6.24
C VAL A 351 47.41 4.77 4.97
N GLN A 352 48.10 5.91 5.03
CA GLN A 352 49.04 6.35 4.00
C GLN A 352 50.29 5.45 4.04
N ALA A 353 50.65 4.92 2.87
CA ALA A 353 51.84 4.10 2.63
C ALA A 353 53.11 4.96 2.47
#